data_AF-A0A6J5DNK5-F1
#
_entry.id   AF-A0A6J5DNK5-F1
#
_cell.length_a   1.000
_cell.length_b   1.000
_cell.length_c   1.000
_cell.angle_alpha   90.00
_cell.angle_beta   90.00
_cell.angle_gamma   90.00
#
_symmetry.space_group_name_H-M   'P 1'
#
loop_
_entity.id
_entity.type
_entity.pdbx_description
1 polymer ?
#
loop_
_entity_poly.entity_id
_entity_poly.type
_entity_poly.pdbx_seq_one_letter_code
_entity_poly.pdbx_strand_id
1 'polypeptide(L)'
;MSLNRENVVWPSRNGTWSRGFFDHYHTGDDPEWDVEYDYDTFTWCSTGHPTMEAACAAWRGPNPGGITSYETPNVETDRLDAMAEKYLSARSQAKQR
;
A
#
# COMPACT_ATOMS: atom_id res chain seq x y z
N MET A 1 -9.73 11.38 12.67
CA MET A 1 -9.30 12.08 11.44
C MET A 1 -8.81 11.02 10.47
N SER A 2 -9.43 10.94 9.31
CA SER A 2 -9.01 10.06 8.21
C SER A 2 -7.96 10.82 7.41
N LEU A 3 -6.85 10.19 7.06
CA LEU A 3 -5.76 10.82 6.30
C LEU A 3 -5.82 10.36 4.84
N ASN A 4 -5.38 11.23 3.93
CA ASN A 4 -5.25 11.05 2.49
C ASN A 4 -4.31 9.90 2.12
N ARG A 5 -4.82 8.70 2.34
CA ARG A 5 -4.08 7.47 2.31
C ARG A 5 -5.01 6.46 1.71
N GLU A 6 -5.10 6.51 0.38
CA GLU A 6 -5.68 5.41 -0.35
C GLU A 6 -4.78 4.20 -0.12
N ASN A 7 -5.34 3.21 0.55
CA ASN A 7 -4.64 2.01 0.88
C ASN A 7 -5.24 0.84 0.12
N VAL A 8 -4.39 -0.12 -0.18
CA VAL A 8 -4.79 -1.33 -0.88
C VAL A 8 -4.39 -2.55 -0.07
N VAL A 9 -5.29 -3.54 0.00
CA VAL A 9 -5.05 -4.83 0.64
C VAL A 9 -5.35 -5.91 -0.40
N TRP A 10 -4.37 -6.78 -0.67
CA TRP A 10 -4.51 -7.76 -1.75
C TRP A 10 -3.93 -9.12 -1.37
N PRO A 11 -4.51 -10.21 -1.91
CA PRO A 11 -3.92 -11.53 -1.83
C PRO A 11 -2.89 -11.71 -2.95
N SER A 12 -1.72 -12.22 -2.59
CA SER A 12 -0.67 -12.65 -3.50
C SER A 12 -0.92 -14.10 -3.93
N ARG A 13 -0.39 -14.51 -5.09
CA ARG A 13 -0.55 -15.89 -5.61
C ARG A 13 0.06 -16.98 -4.71
N ASN A 14 1.00 -16.59 -3.85
CA ASN A 14 1.63 -17.47 -2.87
C ASN A 14 0.72 -17.76 -1.64
N GLY A 15 -0.52 -17.27 -1.62
CA GLY A 15 -1.47 -17.48 -0.52
C GLY A 15 -1.27 -16.53 0.67
N THR A 16 -0.39 -15.53 0.53
CA THR A 16 -0.22 -14.48 1.54
C THR A 16 -1.01 -13.22 1.18
N TRP A 17 -1.15 -12.34 2.16
CA TRP A 17 -1.81 -11.06 2.03
C TRP A 17 -0.80 -9.93 2.22
N SER A 18 -1.04 -8.85 1.51
CA SER A 18 -0.20 -7.67 1.50
C SER A 18 -1.06 -6.42 1.70
N ARG A 19 -0.47 -5.40 2.31
CA ARG A 19 -1.07 -4.07 2.47
C ARG A 19 -0.09 -3.00 2.02
N GLY A 20 -0.57 -2.05 1.26
CA GLY A 20 0.19 -0.93 0.71
C GLY A 20 -0.57 0.38 0.85
N PHE A 21 0.17 1.48 0.89
CA PHE A 21 -0.33 2.83 0.78
C PHE A 21 0.34 3.48 -0.41
N PHE A 22 -0.48 3.92 -1.36
CA PHE A 22 0.01 4.66 -2.52
C PHE A 22 0.68 5.96 -2.06
N ASP A 23 1.69 6.36 -2.82
CA ASP A 23 2.23 7.70 -2.64
C ASP A 23 1.21 8.74 -3.13
N HIS A 24 1.34 9.97 -2.67
CA HIS A 24 0.45 11.05 -3.10
C HIS A 24 1.23 12.36 -3.13
N TYR A 25 0.82 13.23 -4.03
CA TYR A 25 1.34 14.58 -4.12
C TYR A 25 0.21 15.59 -4.03
N HIS A 26 0.52 16.74 -3.44
CA HIS A 26 -0.44 17.82 -3.29
C HIS A 26 -0.54 18.59 -4.62
N THR A 27 -1.77 18.89 -5.01
CA THR A 27 -2.12 19.55 -6.28
C THR A 27 -2.79 20.90 -6.08
N GLY A 28 -3.19 21.23 -4.86
CA GLY A 28 -3.89 22.47 -4.52
C GLY A 28 -3.56 22.97 -3.11
N ASP A 29 -4.36 23.94 -2.67
CA ASP A 29 -4.16 24.67 -1.42
C ASP A 29 -4.67 23.89 -0.19
N ASP A 30 -5.58 22.93 -0.38
CA ASP A 30 -6.06 22.06 0.71
C ASP A 30 -5.28 20.74 0.73
N PRO A 31 -4.34 20.56 1.68
CA PRO A 31 -3.52 19.34 1.75
C PRO A 31 -4.32 18.09 2.13
N GLU A 32 -5.57 18.25 2.59
CA GLU A 32 -6.47 17.16 2.96
C GLU A 32 -7.44 16.78 1.83
N TRP A 33 -7.54 17.53 0.73
CA TRP A 33 -8.46 17.18 -0.37
C TRP A 33 -7.85 17.28 -1.76
N ASP A 34 -6.90 18.20 -1.97
CA ASP A 34 -6.23 18.39 -3.26
C ASP A 34 -5.00 17.49 -3.36
N VAL A 35 -5.23 16.18 -3.31
CA VAL A 35 -4.18 15.17 -3.48
C VAL A 35 -4.45 14.31 -4.70
N GLU A 36 -3.41 14.06 -5.48
CA GLU A 36 -3.43 13.02 -6.51
C GLU A 36 -2.56 11.85 -6.05
N TYR A 37 -3.08 10.64 -6.24
CA TYR A 37 -2.39 9.42 -5.86
C TYR A 37 -1.48 8.96 -7.00
N ASP A 38 -0.24 8.63 -6.63
CA ASP A 38 0.69 7.94 -7.51
C ASP A 38 0.46 6.43 -7.39
N TYR A 39 -0.16 5.86 -8.41
CA TYR A 39 -0.46 4.43 -8.48
C TYR A 39 0.73 3.57 -8.92
N ASP A 40 1.92 4.16 -9.14
CA ASP A 40 3.13 3.43 -9.53
C ASP A 40 4.08 3.19 -8.34
N THR A 41 3.88 3.92 -7.24
CA THR A 41 4.75 3.89 -6.07
C THR A 41 3.99 3.74 -4.75
N PHE A 42 4.66 3.11 -3.78
CA PHE A 42 4.16 3.01 -2.41
C PHE A 42 4.98 3.88 -1.48
N THR A 43 4.29 4.60 -0.60
CA THR A 43 4.91 5.29 0.54
C THR A 43 5.17 4.31 1.69
N TRP A 44 4.31 3.28 1.81
CA TRP A 44 4.43 2.22 2.79
C TRP A 44 3.89 0.91 2.23
N CYS A 45 4.55 -0.20 2.55
CA CYS A 45 4.08 -1.53 2.22
C CYS A 45 4.50 -2.55 3.29
N SER A 46 3.63 -3.55 3.52
CA SER A 46 3.89 -4.72 4.35
C SER A 46 3.27 -5.95 3.69
N THR A 47 4.09 -6.97 3.44
CA THR A 47 3.72 -8.18 2.70
C THR A 47 3.91 -9.45 3.55
N GLY A 48 3.36 -10.57 3.08
CA GLY A 48 3.61 -11.90 3.66
C GLY A 48 2.70 -12.26 4.84
N HIS A 49 1.53 -11.62 4.96
CA HIS A 49 0.58 -11.90 6.04
C HIS A 49 -0.24 -13.16 5.76
N PRO A 50 -0.61 -13.95 6.78
CA PRO A 50 -1.40 -15.16 6.57
C PRO A 50 -2.87 -14.87 6.21
N THR A 51 -3.40 -13.72 6.61
CA THR A 51 -4.80 -13.34 6.39
C THR A 51 -4.92 -11.84 6.05
N MET A 52 -6.03 -11.48 5.40
CA MET A 52 -6.39 -10.08 5.15
C MET A 52 -6.42 -9.27 6.44
N GLU A 53 -6.99 -9.82 7.51
CA GLU A 53 -7.07 -9.16 8.82
C GLU A 53 -5.68 -8.88 9.41
N ALA A 54 -4.75 -9.83 9.27
CA ALA A 54 -3.36 -9.63 9.69
C ALA A 54 -2.68 -8.52 8.88
N ALA A 55 -2.89 -8.48 7.56
CA ALA A 55 -2.39 -7.40 6.70
C ALA A 55 -2.99 -6.04 7.08
N CYS A 56 -4.29 -6.00 7.39
CA CYS A 56 -4.95 -4.80 7.91
C CYS A 56 -4.36 -4.37 9.26
N ALA A 57 -4.18 -5.29 10.19
CA ALA A 57 -3.64 -5.02 11.54
C ALA A 57 -2.15 -4.63 11.53
N ALA A 58 -1.41 -4.90 10.45
CA ALA A 58 -0.01 -4.51 10.31
C ALA A 58 0.18 -2.98 10.30
N TRP A 59 -0.85 -2.23 9.92
CA TRP A 59 -0.82 -0.77 9.96
C TRP A 59 -1.23 -0.25 11.35
N ARG A 60 -0.33 0.50 11.98
CA ARG A 60 -0.56 1.13 13.29
C ARG A 60 -0.70 2.65 13.23
N GLY A 61 -0.78 3.21 12.02
CA GLY A 61 -0.93 4.64 11.84
C GLY A 61 -2.40 5.07 11.75
N PRO A 62 -2.65 6.33 11.36
CA PRO A 62 -3.99 6.89 11.26
C PRO A 62 -4.86 6.16 10.24
N ASN A 63 -6.18 6.28 10.42
CA ASN A 63 -7.14 5.62 9.54
C ASN A 63 -7.00 6.15 8.11
N PRO A 64 -6.95 5.24 7.12
CA PRO A 64 -6.96 5.62 5.71
C PRO A 64 -8.27 6.33 5.35
N GLY A 65 -8.18 7.25 4.39
CA GLY A 65 -9.34 7.88 3.76
C GLY A 65 -10.15 6.90 2.90
N GLY A 66 -9.50 5.86 2.35
CA GLY A 66 -10.14 4.81 1.56
C GLY A 66 -9.33 3.50 1.58
N ILE A 67 -10.04 2.37 1.55
CA ILE A 67 -9.47 1.03 1.47
C ILE A 67 -9.99 0.29 0.24
N THR A 68 -9.08 -0.05 -0.67
CA THR A 68 -9.35 -0.95 -1.79
C THR A 68 -8.90 -2.34 -1.39
N SER A 69 -9.81 -3.30 -1.31
CA SER A 69 -9.48 -4.70 -0.99
C SER A 69 -9.81 -5.61 -2.16
N TYR A 70 -8.88 -6.51 -2.49
CA TYR A 70 -9.11 -7.58 -3.46
C TYR A 70 -9.43 -8.89 -2.75
N GLU A 71 -10.36 -9.67 -3.28
CA GLU A 71 -10.74 -10.97 -2.70
C GLU A 71 -9.94 -12.14 -3.27
N THR A 72 -9.49 -12.02 -4.53
CA THR A 72 -8.78 -13.07 -5.25
C THR A 72 -7.57 -12.52 -6.02
N PRO A 73 -6.50 -13.31 -6.19
CA PRO A 73 -5.35 -12.91 -6.99
C PRO A 73 -5.73 -12.69 -8.45
N ASN A 74 -5.33 -11.55 -9.01
CA ASN A 74 -5.59 -11.15 -10.38
C ASN A 74 -4.40 -10.35 -10.95
N VAL A 75 -4.53 -9.85 -12.18
CA VAL A 75 -3.46 -9.09 -12.86
C VAL A 75 -3.09 -7.82 -12.09
N GLU A 76 -4.03 -7.16 -11.43
CA GLU A 76 -3.75 -5.98 -10.61
C GLU A 76 -2.99 -6.36 -9.33
N THR A 77 -3.38 -7.44 -8.65
CA THR A 77 -2.64 -7.91 -7.46
C THR A 77 -1.21 -8.34 -7.81
N ASP A 78 -1.00 -8.92 -8.99
CA ASP A 78 0.34 -9.26 -9.50
C ASP A 78 1.18 -7.97 -9.71
N ARG A 79 0.58 -6.88 -10.18
CA ARG A 79 1.24 -5.57 -10.26
C ARG A 79 1.59 -5.02 -8.88
N LEU A 80 0.67 -5.11 -7.92
CA LEU A 80 0.89 -4.65 -6.55
C LEU A 80 1.99 -5.44 -5.86
N ASP A 81 2.10 -6.75 -6.12
CA ASP A 81 3.21 -7.58 -5.65
C ASP A 81 4.55 -7.06 -6.22
N ALA A 82 4.64 -6.84 -7.53
CA ALA A 82 5.84 -6.28 -8.15
C ALA A 82 6.23 -4.90 -7.59
N MET A 83 5.24 -4.05 -7.31
CA MET A 83 5.46 -2.74 -6.66
C MET A 83 5.97 -2.90 -5.22
N ALA A 84 5.40 -3.82 -4.45
CA ALA A 84 5.83 -4.10 -3.09
C ALA A 84 7.27 -4.63 -3.06
N GLU A 85 7.64 -5.50 -3.98
CA GLU A 85 9.01 -6.00 -4.13
C GLU A 85 10.00 -4.88 -4.45
N LYS A 86 9.64 -3.96 -5.36
CA LYS A 86 10.45 -2.77 -5.65
C LYS A 86 10.65 -1.90 -4.41
N TYR A 87 9.57 -1.62 -3.67
CA TYR A 87 9.62 -0.81 -2.44
C TYR A 87 10.52 -1.46 -1.37
N LEU A 88 10.32 -2.75 -1.10
CA LEU A 88 11.11 -3.49 -0.10
C LEU A 88 12.59 -3.58 -0.51
N SER A 89 12.88 -3.74 -1.80
CA SER A 89 14.24 -3.75 -2.33
C SER A 89 14.91 -2.39 -2.15
N ALA A 90 14.25 -1.30 -2.53
CA ALA A 90 14.76 0.07 -2.36
C ALA A 90 15.03 0.40 -0.89
N ARG A 91 14.12 0.03 0.01
CA ARG A 91 14.27 0.24 1.46
C ARG A 91 15.42 -0.57 2.06
N SER A 92 15.63 -1.79 1.57
CA SER A 92 16.76 -2.63 2.00
C SER A 92 18.11 -2.03 1.58
N GLN A 93 18.18 -1.47 0.37
CA GLN A 93 19.38 -0.77 -0.11
C GLN A 93 19.67 0.53 0.65
N ALA A 94 18.62 1.31 0.96
CA ALA A 94 18.76 2.55 1.74
C ALA A 94 19.28 2.30 3.18
N LYS A 95 19.00 1.12 3.75
CA LYS A 95 19.46 0.73 5.10
C LYS A 95 20.91 0.25 5.15
N GLN A 96 21.53 -0.04 4.01
CA GLN A 96 22.92 -0.51 3.91
C GLN A 96 23.95 0.62 3.67
N ARG A 97 23.51 1.88 3.57
CA ARG A 97 24.35 3.08 3.47
C ARG A 97 24.42 3.80 4.81
#